data_AF-A0A7W1S542-F1
#
_entry.id   AF-A0A7W1S542-F1
#
_cell.length_a   1.000
_cell.length_b   1.000
_cell.length_c   1.000
_cell.angle_alpha   90.00
_cell.angle_beta   90.00
_cell.angle_gamma   90.00
#
_symmetry.space_group_name_H-M   'P 1'
#
loop_
_entity.id
_entity.type
_entity.pdbx_description
1 polymer ?
#
loop_
_entity_poly.entity_id
_entity_poly.type
_entity_poly.pdbx_seq_one_letter_code
_entity_poly.pdbx_strand_id
1 'polypeptide(L)'
;EELRNTIQTYLDERRLLSTMLSVTPPAYQWVETEVRLRAVQHYDVEKVRQAVETRLFEFINPLVGGIDGKGWPFGRDLFISDVMAMLSSVEGVSFIRSVKLYPINYDKRWFTRSAEAQEILLPAHGVVVSYQHNVVVE
;
A
#
# COMPACT_ATOMS: atom_id res chain seq x y z
N GLU A 1 -11.47 21.36 -4.82
CA GLU A 1 -10.70 22.63 -4.88
C GLU A 1 -10.70 23.37 -3.54
N GLU A 2 -11.83 23.44 -2.85
CA GLU A 2 -11.96 24.10 -1.55
C GLU A 2 -10.92 23.64 -0.51
N LEU A 3 -10.72 22.33 -0.34
CA LEU A 3 -9.71 21.78 0.58
C LEU A 3 -8.28 22.26 0.26
N ARG A 4 -7.91 22.29 -1.02
CA ARG A 4 -6.58 22.73 -1.45
C ARG A 4 -6.36 24.20 -1.09
N ASN A 5 -7.36 25.04 -1.35
CA ASN A 5 -7.30 26.46 -1.02
C ASN A 5 -7.21 26.68 0.49
N THR A 6 -8.00 25.94 1.28
CA THR A 6 -7.93 25.99 2.75
C THR A 6 -6.54 25.63 3.27
N ILE A 7 -5.95 24.54 2.77
CA ILE A 7 -4.59 24.13 3.15
C ILE A 7 -3.57 25.18 2.72
N GLN A 8 -3.69 25.69 1.49
CA GLN A 8 -2.76 26.69 0.96
C GLN A 8 -2.79 27.97 1.78
N THR A 9 -3.96 28.51 2.11
CA THR A 9 -4.10 29.71 2.96
C THR A 9 -3.52 29.46 4.35
N TYR A 10 -3.85 28.32 4.96
CA TYR A 10 -3.34 27.97 6.30
C TYR A 10 -1.81 27.92 6.35
N LEU A 11 -1.17 27.36 5.31
CA LEU A 11 0.29 27.25 5.21
C LEU A 11 0.95 28.56 4.78
N ASP A 12 0.31 29.36 3.93
CA ASP A 12 0.85 30.64 3.43
C ASP A 12 1.03 31.66 4.57
N GLU A 13 0.11 31.68 5.54
CA GLU A 13 0.23 32.50 6.76
C GLU A 13 1.45 32.14 7.63
N ARG A 14 2.00 30.92 7.47
CA ARG A 14 3.04 30.34 8.36
C ARG A 14 4.37 30.13 7.65
N ARG A 15 4.49 30.49 6.36
CA ARG A 15 5.73 30.30 5.60
C ARG A 15 6.77 31.36 5.96
N LEU A 16 8.04 31.03 5.73
CA LEU A 16 9.14 31.99 5.84
C LEU A 16 9.04 33.05 4.74
N LEU A 17 9.52 34.26 5.05
CA LEU A 17 9.68 35.32 4.06
C LEU A 17 10.54 34.81 2.89
N SER A 18 10.11 35.08 1.66
CA SER A 18 10.71 34.65 0.38
C SER A 18 10.58 33.17 -0.02
N THR A 19 9.97 32.29 0.79
CA THR A 19 9.72 30.89 0.38
C THR A 19 8.47 30.77 -0.51
N MET A 20 8.54 29.97 -1.57
CA MET A 20 7.39 29.64 -2.40
C MET A 20 6.70 28.37 -1.88
N LEU A 21 5.40 28.46 -1.60
CA LEU A 21 4.58 27.32 -1.18
C LEU A 21 3.95 26.66 -2.40
N SER A 22 4.07 25.33 -2.49
CA SER A 22 3.37 24.51 -3.49
C SER A 22 2.58 23.41 -2.80
N VAL A 23 1.27 23.37 -3.04
CA VAL A 23 0.37 22.32 -2.55
C VAL A 23 -0.09 21.51 -3.75
N THR A 24 0.32 20.25 -3.80
CA THR A 24 0.00 19.28 -4.86
C THR A 24 -0.72 18.07 -4.29
N PRO A 25 -1.57 17.39 -5.08
CA PRO A 25 -2.13 16.10 -4.67
C PRO A 25 -1.00 15.06 -4.52
N PRO A 26 -1.20 14.02 -3.70
CA PRO A 26 -0.24 12.94 -3.60
C PRO A 26 -0.21 12.09 -4.87
N ALA A 27 0.96 11.53 -5.17
CA ALA A 27 1.13 10.58 -6.27
C ALA A 27 0.72 9.18 -5.80
N TYR A 28 -0.43 8.70 -6.25
CA TYR A 28 -0.91 7.38 -5.91
C TYR A 28 -0.22 6.31 -6.76
N GLN A 29 0.44 5.37 -6.11
CA GLN A 29 0.97 4.17 -6.74
C GLN A 29 0.08 2.99 -6.38
N TRP A 30 -0.68 2.49 -7.35
CA TRP A 30 -1.52 1.32 -7.16
C TRP A 30 -0.64 0.07 -7.11
N VAL A 31 -1.00 -0.87 -6.25
CA VAL A 31 -0.23 -2.09 -6.00
C VAL A 31 -1.15 -3.30 -6.08
N GLU A 32 -0.80 -4.21 -6.97
CA GLU A 32 -1.35 -5.56 -7.00
C GLU A 32 -0.37 -6.53 -6.33
N THR A 33 -0.89 -7.50 -5.59
CA THR A 33 -0.06 -8.52 -4.96
C THR A 33 -0.52 -9.93 -5.30
N GLU A 34 0.42 -10.83 -5.53
CA GLU A 34 0.16 -12.26 -5.55
C GLU A 34 0.85 -12.92 -4.36
N VAL A 35 0.07 -13.62 -3.54
CA VAL A 35 0.56 -14.27 -2.33
C VAL A 35 0.23 -15.75 -2.40
N ARG A 36 1.25 -16.59 -2.17
CA ARG A 36 1.09 -18.04 -1.98
C ARG A 36 1.53 -18.40 -0.57
N LEU A 37 0.66 -19.04 0.18
CA LEU A 37 0.92 -19.42 1.56
C LEU A 37 0.29 -20.77 1.89
N ARG A 38 0.71 -21.32 3.03
CA ARG A 38 0.15 -22.54 3.60
C ARG A 38 -0.54 -22.20 4.92
N ALA A 39 -1.75 -22.73 5.10
CA ALA A 39 -2.46 -22.58 6.36
C ALA A 39 -1.91 -23.54 7.44
N VAL A 40 -2.08 -23.18 8.71
CA VAL A 40 -1.82 -24.09 9.84
C VAL A 40 -2.77 -25.28 9.75
N GLN A 41 -2.28 -26.46 10.11
CA GLN A 41 -3.10 -27.67 10.11
C GLN A 41 -4.33 -27.48 11.00
N HIS A 42 -5.52 -27.88 10.54
CA HIS A 42 -6.82 -27.75 11.23
C HIS A 42 -7.45 -26.35 11.20
N TYR A 43 -6.80 -25.34 10.61
CA TYR A 43 -7.48 -24.08 10.29
C TYR A 43 -8.35 -24.22 9.05
N ASP A 44 -9.42 -23.42 8.99
CA ASP A 44 -10.26 -23.27 7.82
C ASP A 44 -9.51 -22.43 6.77
N VAL A 45 -9.12 -23.09 5.67
CA VAL A 45 -8.35 -22.53 4.56
C VAL A 45 -9.01 -21.27 4.01
N GLU A 46 -10.33 -21.27 3.89
CA GLU A 46 -11.08 -20.16 3.29
C GLU A 46 -11.10 -18.95 4.24
N LYS A 47 -11.20 -19.19 5.57
CA LYS A 47 -11.08 -18.12 6.57
C LYS A 47 -9.69 -17.50 6.58
N VAL A 48 -8.64 -18.32 6.49
CA VAL A 48 -7.26 -17.81 6.43
C VAL A 48 -7.05 -16.99 5.15
N ARG A 49 -7.55 -17.48 4.00
CA ARG A 49 -7.50 -16.74 2.73
C ARG A 49 -8.16 -15.37 2.84
N GLN A 50 -9.38 -15.31 3.38
CA GLN A 50 -10.11 -14.06 3.59
C GLN A 50 -9.41 -13.13 4.58
N ALA A 51 -8.92 -13.65 5.71
CA ALA A 51 -8.18 -12.86 6.70
C ALA A 51 -6.91 -12.23 6.10
N VAL A 52 -6.18 -12.99 5.29
CA VAL A 52 -4.99 -12.50 4.58
C VAL A 52 -5.36 -11.43 3.54
N GLU A 53 -6.41 -11.66 2.76
CA GLU A 53 -6.89 -10.70 1.76
C GLU A 53 -7.32 -9.38 2.42
N THR A 54 -8.13 -9.43 3.48
CA THR A 54 -8.51 -8.26 4.27
C THR A 54 -7.30 -7.54 4.82
N ARG A 55 -6.34 -8.27 5.40
CA ARG A 55 -5.14 -7.66 5.97
C ARG A 55 -4.27 -6.99 4.90
N LEU A 56 -4.19 -7.53 3.67
CA LEU A 56 -3.49 -6.89 2.56
C LEU A 56 -4.14 -5.56 2.16
N PHE A 57 -5.47 -5.54 2.04
CA PHE A 57 -6.23 -4.32 1.75
C PHE A 57 -6.05 -3.26 2.84
N GLU A 58 -6.07 -3.66 4.10
CA GLU A 58 -5.84 -2.74 5.23
C GLU A 58 -4.39 -2.25 5.24
N PHE A 59 -3.43 -3.15 5.07
CA PHE A 59 -2.01 -2.81 5.19
C PHE A 59 -1.58 -1.86 4.07
N ILE A 60 -1.98 -2.07 2.82
CA ILE A 60 -1.63 -1.22 1.65
C ILE A 60 -2.68 -0.10 1.47
N ASN A 61 -3.36 0.29 2.54
CA ASN A 61 -4.28 1.42 2.52
C ASN A 61 -3.55 2.73 2.85
N PRO A 62 -3.63 3.78 2.02
CA PRO A 62 -2.92 5.04 2.26
C PRO A 62 -3.35 5.74 3.56
N LEU A 63 -4.57 5.51 4.05
CA LEU A 63 -5.16 6.25 5.18
C LEU A 63 -5.13 5.49 6.50
N VAL A 64 -5.35 4.16 6.46
CA VAL A 64 -5.45 3.32 7.67
C VAL A 64 -4.37 2.25 7.75
N GLY A 65 -3.58 2.09 6.68
CA GLY A 65 -2.55 1.08 6.58
C GLY A 65 -1.22 1.48 7.19
N GLY A 66 -0.15 0.92 6.62
CA GLY A 66 1.21 1.13 7.10
C GLY A 66 1.52 0.34 8.37
N ILE A 67 2.77 0.48 8.83
CA ILE A 67 3.30 -0.26 9.98
C ILE A 67 2.59 0.15 11.28
N ASP A 68 2.28 1.44 11.44
CA ASP A 68 1.66 1.98 12.65
C ASP A 68 0.11 1.98 12.60
N GLY A 69 -0.50 1.54 11.49
CA GLY A 69 -1.96 1.57 11.29
C GLY A 69 -2.57 2.97 11.22
N LYS A 70 -1.75 3.98 10.89
CA LYS A 70 -2.15 5.40 10.78
C LYS A 70 -2.05 5.93 9.35
N GLY A 71 -1.99 5.03 8.37
CA GLY A 71 -1.75 5.35 6.97
C GLY A 71 -0.27 5.22 6.58
N TRP A 72 -0.04 5.29 5.28
CA TRP A 72 1.31 5.24 4.73
C TRP A 72 1.97 6.63 4.73
N PRO A 73 3.20 6.76 5.22
CA PRO A 73 3.96 7.99 5.08
C PRO A 73 4.24 8.30 3.61
N PHE A 74 4.25 9.58 3.25
CA PHE A 74 4.64 9.99 1.91
C PHE A 74 6.11 9.65 1.61
N GLY A 75 6.37 9.15 0.40
CA GLY A 75 7.70 8.77 -0.06
C GLY A 75 8.27 7.52 0.62
N ARG A 76 7.46 6.79 1.40
CA ARG A 76 7.88 5.51 1.98
C ARG A 76 7.66 4.39 0.97
N ASP A 77 8.75 3.86 0.46
CA ASP A 77 8.72 2.70 -0.43
C ASP A 77 8.11 1.47 0.24
N LEU A 78 7.44 0.63 -0.57
CA LEU A 78 6.87 -0.64 -0.15
C LEU A 78 7.80 -1.78 -0.56
N PHE A 79 8.28 -2.53 0.43
CA PHE A 79 9.14 -3.70 0.20
C PHE A 79 8.35 -5.00 0.32
N ILE A 80 8.80 -6.04 -0.39
CA ILE A 80 8.28 -7.41 -0.18
C ILE A 80 8.41 -7.84 1.28
N SER A 81 9.49 -7.44 1.98
CA SER A 81 9.70 -7.76 3.39
C SER A 81 8.61 -7.17 4.29
N ASP A 82 8.09 -5.99 3.97
CA ASP A 82 7.02 -5.36 4.76
C ASP A 82 5.74 -6.21 4.68
N VAL A 83 5.40 -6.67 3.47
CA VAL A 83 4.25 -7.55 3.23
C VAL A 83 4.47 -8.92 3.89
N MET A 84 5.66 -9.51 3.78
CA MET A 84 6.00 -10.78 4.43
C MET A 84 5.87 -10.69 5.96
N ALA A 85 6.38 -9.62 6.57
CA ALA A 85 6.30 -9.39 8.01
C ALA A 85 4.85 -9.23 8.45
N MET A 86 4.06 -8.46 7.70
CA MET A 86 2.63 -8.31 7.96
C MET A 86 1.89 -9.66 7.84
N LEU A 87 2.11 -10.42 6.78
CA LEU A 87 1.43 -11.71 6.57
C LEU A 87 1.77 -12.73 7.66
N SER A 88 3.00 -12.67 8.19
CA SER A 88 3.45 -13.53 9.29
C SER A 88 2.73 -13.22 10.61
N SER A 89 2.08 -12.05 10.73
CA SER A 89 1.26 -11.69 11.90
C SER A 89 -0.19 -12.19 11.81
N VAL A 90 -0.61 -12.72 10.66
CA VAL A 90 -1.99 -13.21 10.47
C VAL A 90 -2.13 -14.60 11.09
N GLU A 91 -3.14 -14.74 11.95
CA GLU A 91 -3.45 -16.02 12.58
C GLU A 91 -3.84 -17.09 11.54
N GLY A 92 -3.28 -18.29 11.68
CA GLY A 92 -3.54 -19.41 10.77
C GLY A 92 -2.62 -19.44 9.54
N VAL A 93 -1.74 -18.45 9.33
CA VAL A 93 -0.64 -18.55 8.36
C VAL A 93 0.50 -19.38 8.96
N SER A 94 0.87 -20.47 8.31
CA SER A 94 1.96 -21.37 8.73
C SER A 94 3.26 -21.05 8.01
N PHE A 95 3.19 -20.91 6.68
CA PHE A 95 4.36 -20.69 5.84
C PHE A 95 4.00 -19.85 4.63
N ILE A 96 4.80 -18.82 4.34
CA ILE A 96 4.64 -18.00 3.14
C ILE A 96 5.61 -18.51 2.08
N ARG A 97 5.08 -19.02 0.97
CA ARG A 97 5.88 -19.57 -0.13
C ARG A 97 6.42 -18.47 -1.05
N SER A 98 5.59 -17.50 -1.37
CA SER A 98 5.99 -16.38 -2.24
C SER A 98 5.07 -15.19 -2.06
N VAL A 99 5.65 -13.99 -2.11
CA VAL A 99 4.93 -12.73 -2.26
C VAL A 99 5.52 -12.04 -3.48
N LYS A 100 4.64 -11.55 -4.35
CA LYS A 100 5.02 -10.79 -5.53
C LYS A 100 4.26 -9.48 -5.55
N LEU A 101 4.97 -8.40 -5.86
CA LEU A 101 4.39 -7.07 -5.97
C LEU A 101 4.41 -6.62 -7.41
N TYR A 102 3.31 -5.99 -7.83
CA TYR A 102 3.14 -5.48 -9.18
C TYR A 102 2.66 -4.03 -9.09
N PRO A 103 3.50 -3.05 -9.46
CA PRO A 103 3.06 -1.68 -9.60
C PRO A 103 2.02 -1.57 -10.72
N ILE A 104 0.85 -1.04 -10.40
CA ILE A 104 -0.18 -0.73 -11.39
C ILE A 104 -0.11 0.76 -11.70
N ASN A 105 0.18 1.07 -12.95
CA ASN A 105 0.22 2.45 -13.43
C ASN A 105 -1.15 2.83 -14.00
N TYR A 106 -1.66 3.98 -13.57
CA TYR A 106 -2.88 4.57 -14.13
C TYR A 106 -2.48 5.65 -15.15
N ASP A 107 -2.31 5.24 -16.41
CA ASP A 107 -2.05 6.17 -17.51
C ASP A 107 -3.28 6.28 -18.41
N LYS A 108 -3.62 7.50 -18.79
CA LYS A 108 -4.70 7.86 -19.74
C LYS A 108 -6.12 7.33 -19.45
N ARG A 109 -6.41 6.70 -18.30
CA ARG A 109 -7.66 5.96 -17.93
C ARG A 109 -7.56 4.43 -18.01
N TRP A 110 -6.37 3.89 -18.21
CA TRP A 110 -6.13 2.44 -18.23
C TRP A 110 -5.19 2.06 -17.09
N PHE A 111 -5.57 1.00 -16.37
CA PHE A 111 -4.68 0.35 -15.42
C PHE A 111 -3.76 -0.60 -16.19
N THR A 112 -2.46 -0.39 -16.03
CA THR A 112 -1.44 -1.23 -16.67
C THR A 112 -0.56 -1.85 -15.60
N ARG A 113 -0.46 -3.18 -15.63
CA ARG A 113 0.37 -3.94 -14.71
C ARG A 113 1.82 -3.88 -15.17
N SER A 114 2.70 -3.39 -14.30
CA SER A 114 4.14 -3.36 -14.53
C SER A 114 4.77 -4.73 -14.22
N ALA A 115 6.07 -4.85 -14.49
CA ALA A 115 6.83 -6.04 -14.10
C ALA A 115 6.82 -6.26 -12.58
N GLU A 116 7.03 -7.51 -12.18
CA GLU A 116 7.23 -7.88 -10.77
C GLU A 116 8.38 -7.06 -10.18
N ALA A 117 8.16 -6.50 -8.99
CA ALA A 117 9.14 -5.69 -8.29
C ALA A 117 9.35 -6.23 -6.87
N GLN A 118 10.61 -6.17 -6.39
CA GLN A 118 10.94 -6.45 -5.00
C GLN A 118 10.65 -5.27 -4.07
N GLU A 119 10.59 -4.07 -4.67
CA GLU A 119 10.42 -2.79 -4.03
C GLU A 119 9.60 -1.89 -4.97
N ILE A 120 8.61 -1.20 -4.41
CA ILE A 120 7.83 -0.19 -5.12
C ILE A 120 8.34 1.17 -4.67
N LEU A 121 9.13 1.80 -5.54
CA LEU A 121 9.71 3.12 -5.34
C LEU A 121 8.65 4.20 -5.47
N LEU A 122 8.61 5.11 -4.49
CA LEU A 122 7.69 6.23 -4.46
C LEU A 122 8.45 7.57 -4.52
N PRO A 123 7.90 8.57 -5.24
CA PRO A 123 8.40 9.93 -5.11
C PRO A 123 8.11 10.48 -3.70
N ALA A 124 8.76 11.58 -3.32
CA ALA A 124 8.61 12.17 -1.97
C ALA A 124 7.17 12.52 -1.55
N HIS A 125 6.26 12.73 -2.51
CA HIS A 125 4.84 12.99 -2.28
C HIS A 125 3.94 11.79 -2.68
N GLY A 126 4.55 10.61 -2.86
CA GLY A 126 3.90 9.40 -3.30
C GLY A 126 3.40 8.55 -2.14
N VAL A 127 2.32 7.79 -2.37
CA VAL A 127 1.74 6.86 -1.40
C VAL A 127 1.21 5.62 -2.12
N VAL A 128 1.36 4.45 -1.49
CA VAL A 128 0.80 3.21 -2.03
C VAL A 128 -0.71 3.13 -1.84
N VAL A 129 -1.36 2.44 -2.78
CA VAL A 129 -2.80 2.17 -2.74
C VAL A 129 -3.05 0.72 -3.15
N SER A 130 -3.79 -0.02 -2.34
CA SER A 130 -4.27 -1.36 -2.67
C SER A 130 -5.11 -1.36 -3.96
N TYR A 131 -4.77 -2.22 -4.92
CA TYR A 131 -5.58 -2.48 -6.10
C TYR A 131 -6.31 -3.81 -6.01
N GLN A 132 -5.59 -4.90 -6.27
CA GLN A 132 -6.11 -6.26 -6.22
C GLN A 132 -5.09 -7.18 -5.55
N HIS A 133 -5.58 -8.11 -4.73
CA HIS A 133 -4.74 -9.05 -4.00
C HIS A 133 -5.20 -10.47 -4.31
N ASN A 134 -4.35 -11.25 -4.97
CA ASN A 134 -4.63 -12.65 -5.27
C ASN A 134 -3.94 -13.53 -4.23
N VAL A 135 -4.74 -14.27 -3.45
CA VAL A 135 -4.27 -15.11 -2.35
C VAL A 135 -4.56 -16.56 -2.67
N VAL A 136 -3.51 -17.37 -2.79
CA VAL A 136 -3.60 -18.81 -2.98
C VAL A 136 -3.12 -19.50 -1.72
N VAL A 137 -3.99 -20.31 -1.11
CA VAL A 137 -3.68 -21.11 0.07
C VAL A 137 -3.55 -22.57 -0.33
N GLU A 138 -2.40 -23.17 -0.03
CA GLU A 138 -2.07 -24.58 -0.25
C GLU A 138 -2.13 -25.43 1.04
#